data_AF-A0A959XVG0-F1
#
_entry.id   AF-A0A959XVG0-F1
#
_cell.length_a   1.000
_cell.length_b   1.000
_cell.length_c   1.000
_cell.angle_alpha   90.00
_cell.angle_beta   90.00
_cell.angle_gamma   90.00
#
_symmetry.space_group_name_H-M   'P 1'
#
loop_
_entity.id
_entity.type
_entity.pdbx_description
1 polymer ?
#
loop_
_entity_poly.entity_id
_entity_poly.type
_entity_poly.pdbx_seq_one_letter_code
_entity_poly.pdbx_strand_id
1 'polypeptide(L)'
;MKNFLRIMRFGRPYARFAVLNGVFNLLATVFHLASMLLFIPFLRLLLGQTQAVHEQPELTWTKASLEQGFNWSLTRLIELNGQVGALGIICVTVVALFLLKNLFRYLAVRAICTFRNRIIRDVRSRIYDKMLELPLRYHNDERKGNLLSLITNDMQVLEYSVMYSIEMVVREPIAVLLFLGTMVTLSPELTLWSLLLLPISGLLIGRISKSLKRRSTRVQEKSADLLARVEETLTGMRVVKAFNGEAAMKRRF
;
A
#
# COMPACT_ATOMS: atom_id res chain seq x y z
N MET A 1 12.25 3.19 13.47
CA MET A 1 13.14 2.97 12.31
C MET A 1 14.20 1.88 12.54
N LYS A 2 14.84 1.75 13.71
CA LYS A 2 15.87 0.71 13.96
C LYS A 2 15.37 -0.74 13.77
N ASN A 3 14.12 -1.04 14.16
CA ASN A 3 13.54 -2.39 14.02
C ASN A 3 13.25 -2.76 12.55
N PHE A 4 12.85 -1.79 11.73
CA PHE A 4 12.59 -1.97 10.29
C PHE A 4 13.84 -2.38 9.51
N LEU A 5 14.96 -1.69 9.74
CA LEU A 5 16.25 -1.98 9.09
C LEU A 5 16.75 -3.38 9.46
N ARG A 6 16.43 -3.86 10.66
CA ARG A 6 16.78 -5.20 11.13
C ARG A 6 15.99 -6.29 10.39
N ILE A 7 14.70 -6.07 10.15
CA ILE A 7 13.85 -6.96 9.34
C ILE A 7 14.31 -6.97 7.88
N MET A 8 14.63 -5.79 7.30
CA MET A 8 15.17 -5.72 5.95
C MET A 8 16.52 -6.43 5.78
N ARG A 9 17.39 -6.42 6.81
CA ARG A 9 18.64 -7.19 6.78
C ARG A 9 18.41 -8.70 6.67
N PHE A 10 17.33 -9.21 7.29
CA PHE A 10 16.93 -10.62 7.17
C PHE A 10 16.48 -10.98 5.75
N GLY A 11 15.91 -10.02 5.03
CA GLY A 11 15.47 -10.18 3.64
C GLY A 11 16.56 -10.06 2.57
N ARG A 12 17.83 -9.78 2.95
CA ARG A 12 18.94 -9.60 1.98
C ARG A 12 19.08 -10.72 0.95
N PRO A 13 18.99 -12.02 1.30
CA PRO A 13 19.07 -13.11 0.32
C PRO A 13 17.97 -13.05 -0.75
N TYR A 14 16.85 -12.40 -0.44
CA TYR A 14 15.69 -12.28 -1.31
C TYR A 14 15.54 -10.89 -1.93
N ALA A 15 16.56 -10.03 -1.82
CA ALA A 15 16.53 -8.65 -2.34
C ALA A 15 16.08 -8.56 -3.80
N ARG A 16 16.37 -9.58 -4.63
CA ARG A 16 15.87 -9.67 -6.01
C ARG A 16 14.36 -9.47 -6.13
N PHE A 17 13.56 -10.03 -5.22
CA PHE A 17 12.11 -9.92 -5.27
C PHE A 17 11.62 -8.54 -4.83
N ALA A 18 12.34 -7.88 -3.91
CA ALA A 18 12.09 -6.49 -3.55
C ALA A 18 12.43 -5.54 -4.72
N VAL A 19 13.52 -5.80 -5.44
CA VAL A 19 13.89 -5.05 -6.66
C VAL A 19 12.86 -5.27 -7.76
N LEU A 20 12.46 -6.52 -8.03
CA LEU A 20 11.40 -6.81 -9.01
C LEU A 20 10.09 -6.10 -8.65
N ASN A 21 9.70 -6.10 -7.36
CA ASN A 21 8.54 -5.34 -6.91
C ASN A 21 8.68 -3.84 -7.21
N GLY A 22 9.85 -3.25 -6.95
CA GLY A 22 10.12 -1.85 -7.28
C GLY A 22 10.01 -1.56 -8.78
N VAL A 23 10.61 -2.39 -9.62
CA VAL A 23 10.55 -2.27 -11.09
C VAL A 23 9.11 -2.39 -11.59
N PHE A 24 8.36 -3.40 -11.14
CA PHE A 24 6.96 -3.55 -11.54
C PHE A 24 6.06 -2.43 -11.03
N ASN A 25 6.32 -1.88 -9.84
CA ASN A 25 5.62 -0.70 -9.37
C ASN A 25 5.94 0.55 -10.19
N LEU A 26 7.21 0.74 -10.58
CA LEU A 26 7.61 1.83 -11.46
C LEU A 26 6.86 1.71 -12.79
N LEU A 27 6.88 0.54 -13.42
CA LEU A 27 6.15 0.30 -14.68
C LEU A 27 4.65 0.54 -14.51
N ALA A 28 4.04 0.00 -13.45
CA ALA A 28 2.62 0.22 -13.18
C ALA A 28 2.29 1.72 -13.03
N THR A 29 3.12 2.49 -12.33
CA THR A 29 2.94 3.94 -12.18
C THR A 29 3.11 4.66 -13.52
N VAL A 30 4.09 4.28 -14.34
CA VAL A 30 4.28 4.85 -15.69
C VAL A 30 3.05 4.60 -16.57
N PHE A 31 2.53 3.37 -16.63
CA PHE A 31 1.30 3.08 -17.37
C PHE A 31 0.09 3.81 -16.79
N HIS A 32 0.03 3.98 -15.47
CA HIS A 32 -1.01 4.76 -14.84
C HIS A 32 -0.98 6.23 -15.28
N LEU A 33 0.20 6.85 -15.26
CA LEU A 33 0.40 8.22 -15.72
C LEU A 33 0.07 8.36 -17.20
N ALA A 34 0.58 7.46 -18.04
CA ALA A 34 0.27 7.45 -19.47
C ALA A 34 -1.25 7.36 -19.72
N SER A 35 -1.95 6.47 -19.02
CA SER A 35 -3.41 6.34 -19.15
C SER A 35 -4.16 7.62 -18.73
N MET A 36 -3.67 8.33 -17.71
CA MET A 36 -4.27 9.58 -17.24
C MET A 36 -3.98 10.74 -18.20
N LEU A 37 -2.74 10.83 -18.70
CA LEU A 37 -2.34 11.85 -19.67
C LEU A 37 -3.11 11.73 -20.98
N LEU A 38 -3.35 10.50 -21.45
CA LEU A 38 -4.17 10.23 -22.64
C LEU A 38 -5.67 10.50 -22.45
N PHE A 39 -6.12 10.71 -21.21
CA PHE A 39 -7.50 11.10 -20.96
C PHE A 39 -7.77 12.56 -21.37
N ILE A 40 -6.78 13.45 -21.21
CA ILE A 40 -6.86 14.86 -21.62
C ILE A 40 -7.20 15.01 -23.12
N PRO A 41 -6.43 14.44 -24.06
CA PRO A 41 -6.73 14.54 -25.48
C PRO A 41 -8.00 13.80 -25.88
N PHE A 42 -8.33 12.70 -25.20
CA PHE A 42 -9.62 12.02 -25.36
C PHE A 42 -10.78 12.98 -25.08
N LEU A 43 -10.74 13.69 -23.94
CA LEU A 43 -11.75 14.69 -23.59
C LEU A 43 -11.76 15.84 -24.60
N ARG A 44 -10.61 16.34 -25.03
CA ARG A 44 -10.53 17.41 -26.04
C ARG A 44 -11.15 16.98 -27.37
N LEU A 45 -10.89 15.75 -27.83
CA LEU A 45 -11.47 15.19 -29.05
C LEU A 45 -12.99 15.01 -28.94
N LEU A 46 -13.45 14.52 -27.79
CA LEU A 46 -14.87 14.30 -27.50
C LEU A 46 -15.63 15.63 -27.39
N LEU A 47 -15.02 16.66 -26.82
CA LEU A 47 -15.59 18.01 -26.68
C LEU A 47 -15.39 18.88 -27.93
N GLY A 48 -14.74 18.37 -28.98
CA GLY A 48 -14.48 19.13 -30.21
C GLY A 48 -13.48 20.28 -30.06
N GLN A 49 -12.63 20.26 -29.03
CA GLN A 49 -11.63 21.29 -28.69
C GLN A 49 -10.21 20.95 -29.19
N THR A 50 -10.09 20.24 -30.32
CA THR A 50 -8.79 19.81 -30.85
C THR A 50 -8.07 20.94 -31.57
N GLN A 51 -6.88 21.32 -31.09
CA GLN A 51 -5.95 22.13 -31.87
C GLN A 51 -5.23 21.20 -32.86
N ALA A 52 -5.55 21.31 -34.15
CA ALA A 52 -4.88 20.53 -35.18
C ALA A 52 -3.44 21.04 -35.37
N VAL A 53 -2.46 20.14 -35.24
CA VAL A 53 -1.05 20.44 -35.45
C VAL A 53 -0.62 19.71 -36.72
N HIS A 54 -0.57 20.44 -37.83
CA HIS A 54 -0.26 19.88 -39.16
C HIS A 54 1.24 19.86 -39.49
N GLU A 55 2.08 20.56 -38.71
CA GLU A 55 3.52 20.60 -38.92
C GLU A 55 4.23 19.51 -38.09
N GLN A 56 5.20 18.83 -38.70
CA GLN A 56 6.00 17.81 -38.03
C GLN A 56 6.97 18.49 -37.04
N PRO A 57 6.85 18.22 -35.72
CA PRO A 57 7.73 18.86 -34.75
C PRO A 57 9.13 18.27 -34.83
N GLU A 58 10.14 19.11 -34.60
CA GLU A 58 11.49 18.65 -34.33
C GLU A 58 11.50 17.85 -33.02
N LEU A 59 11.95 16.58 -33.07
CA LEU A 59 12.10 15.75 -31.88
C LEU A 59 13.21 16.31 -30.99
N THR A 60 12.83 17.10 -30.00
CA THR A 60 13.70 17.54 -28.91
C THR A 60 13.19 16.96 -27.60
N TRP A 61 14.05 16.80 -26.59
CA TRP A 61 13.67 16.29 -25.25
C TRP A 61 12.90 17.31 -24.40
N THR A 62 12.24 18.27 -25.05
CA THR A 62 11.51 19.37 -24.42
C THR A 62 10.04 19.00 -24.26
N LYS A 63 9.40 19.44 -23.18
CA LYS A 63 7.94 19.26 -22.95
C LYS A 63 7.12 19.64 -24.18
N ALA A 64 7.43 20.78 -24.79
CA ALA A 64 6.72 21.30 -25.96
C ALA A 64 6.79 20.34 -27.17
N SER A 65 7.95 19.72 -27.41
CA SER A 65 8.13 18.76 -28.51
C SER A 65 7.38 17.44 -28.25
N LEU A 66 7.33 16.97 -27.00
CA LEU A 66 6.53 15.80 -26.62
C LEU A 66 5.02 16.05 -26.79
N GLU A 67 4.53 17.22 -26.37
CA GLU A 67 3.13 17.62 -26.55
C GLU A 67 2.78 17.79 -28.04
N GLN A 68 3.65 18.44 -28.82
CA GLN A 68 3.46 18.61 -30.26
C GLN A 68 3.51 17.27 -31.02
N GLY A 69 4.47 16.38 -30.69
CA GLY A 69 4.57 15.06 -31.35
C GLY A 69 3.35 14.19 -31.07
N PHE A 70 2.81 14.28 -29.86
CA PHE A 70 1.58 13.59 -29.51
C PHE A 70 0.34 14.22 -30.21
N ASN A 71 0.22 15.54 -30.26
CA ASN A 71 -0.87 16.24 -30.96
C ASN A 71 -0.81 16.02 -32.49
N TRP A 72 0.39 15.93 -33.07
CA TRP A 72 0.59 15.56 -34.46
C TRP A 72 0.12 14.12 -34.73
N SER A 73 0.45 13.18 -33.84
CA SER A 73 -0.04 11.80 -33.94
C SER A 73 -1.57 11.72 -33.88
N LEU A 74 -2.21 12.56 -33.05
CA LEU A 74 -3.67 12.65 -33.00
C LEU A 74 -4.26 13.25 -34.27
N THR A 75 -3.67 14.33 -34.79
CA THR A 75 -4.11 14.99 -36.03
C THR A 75 -4.05 14.01 -37.19
N ARG A 76 -2.96 13.26 -37.32
CA ARG A 76 -2.80 12.20 -38.32
C ARG A 76 -3.83 11.06 -38.16
N LEU A 77 -4.14 10.67 -36.92
CA LEU A 77 -5.18 9.66 -36.65
C LEU A 77 -6.58 10.12 -37.09
N ILE A 78 -6.88 11.41 -36.91
CA ILE A 78 -8.14 12.04 -37.32
C ILE A 78 -8.21 12.14 -38.84
N GLU A 79 -7.13 12.55 -39.51
CA GLU A 79 -7.07 12.65 -40.98
C GLU A 79 -7.25 11.28 -41.67
N LEU A 80 -6.71 10.20 -41.09
CA LEU A 80 -6.77 8.86 -41.68
C LEU A 80 -8.07 8.10 -41.40
N ASN A 81 -8.64 8.23 -40.19
CA ASN A 81 -9.77 7.39 -39.75
C ASN A 81 -11.05 8.19 -39.43
N GLY A 82 -11.05 9.50 -39.62
CA GLY A 82 -12.09 10.40 -39.15
C GLY A 82 -12.12 10.56 -37.63
N GLN A 83 -12.91 11.51 -37.14
CA GLN A 83 -13.00 11.83 -35.70
C GLN A 83 -13.49 10.64 -34.87
N VAL A 84 -14.48 9.89 -35.36
CA VAL A 84 -15.05 8.72 -34.67
C VAL A 84 -14.06 7.55 -34.64
N GLY A 85 -13.34 7.30 -35.74
CA GLY A 85 -12.32 6.25 -35.80
C GLY A 85 -11.13 6.56 -34.89
N ALA A 86 -10.65 7.81 -34.88
CA ALA A 86 -9.61 8.28 -33.98
C ALA A 86 -10.03 8.12 -32.50
N LEU A 87 -11.28 8.47 -32.16
CA LEU A 87 -11.81 8.29 -30.81
C LEU A 87 -11.81 6.82 -30.40
N GLY A 88 -12.24 5.91 -31.30
CA GLY A 88 -12.21 4.46 -31.06
C GLY A 88 -10.82 3.93 -30.75
N ILE A 89 -9.81 4.33 -31.53
CA ILE A 89 -8.42 3.93 -31.33
C ILE A 89 -7.87 4.43 -29.98
N ILE A 90 -8.18 5.67 -29.60
CA ILE A 90 -7.78 6.23 -28.31
C ILE A 90 -8.43 5.45 -27.17
N CYS A 91 -9.73 5.14 -27.26
CA CYS A 91 -10.43 4.33 -26.26
C CYS A 91 -9.77 2.96 -26.07
N VAL A 92 -9.50 2.24 -27.17
CA VAL A 92 -8.82 0.93 -27.12
C VAL A 92 -7.42 1.06 -26.50
N THR A 93 -6.68 2.11 -26.85
CA THR A 93 -5.34 2.39 -26.30
C THR A 93 -5.40 2.66 -24.80
N VAL A 94 -6.34 3.48 -24.33
CA VAL A 94 -6.55 3.75 -22.90
C VAL A 94 -6.87 2.44 -22.16
N VAL A 95 -7.79 1.62 -22.68
CA VAL A 95 -8.12 0.32 -22.09
C VAL A 95 -6.90 -0.59 -22.03
N ALA A 96 -6.11 -0.68 -23.10
CA ALA A 96 -4.88 -1.47 -23.13
C ALA A 96 -3.86 -1.01 -22.08
N LEU A 97 -3.67 0.30 -21.91
CA LEU A 97 -2.78 0.86 -20.88
C LEU A 97 -3.30 0.60 -19.46
N PHE A 98 -4.61 0.65 -19.24
CA PHE A 98 -5.21 0.27 -17.97
C PHE A 98 -5.00 -1.22 -17.66
N LEU A 99 -5.11 -2.10 -18.66
CA LEU A 99 -4.82 -3.52 -18.49
C LEU A 99 -3.34 -3.75 -18.17
N LEU A 100 -2.42 -3.10 -18.89
CA LEU A 100 -0.99 -3.17 -18.62
C LEU A 100 -0.65 -2.65 -17.22
N LYS A 101 -1.22 -1.51 -16.80
CA LYS A 101 -1.10 -0.99 -15.43
C LYS A 101 -1.47 -2.06 -14.41
N ASN A 102 -2.64 -2.68 -14.57
CA ASN A 102 -3.13 -3.69 -13.63
C ASN A 102 -2.29 -4.98 -13.66
N LEU A 103 -1.77 -5.37 -14.83
CA LEU A 103 -0.85 -6.49 -14.96
C LEU A 103 0.44 -6.24 -14.16
N PHE A 104 1.09 -5.10 -14.36
CA PHE A 104 2.31 -4.77 -13.60
C PHE A 104 2.05 -4.57 -12.12
N ARG A 105 0.89 -4.00 -11.74
CA ARG A 105 0.43 -3.95 -10.34
C ARG A 105 0.33 -5.35 -9.74
N TYR A 106 -0.27 -6.30 -10.45
CA TYR A 106 -0.39 -7.69 -10.02
C TYR A 106 0.99 -8.34 -9.88
N LEU A 107 1.88 -8.17 -10.86
CA LEU A 107 3.24 -8.70 -10.82
C LEU A 107 4.05 -8.11 -9.65
N ALA A 108 3.87 -6.82 -9.35
CA ALA A 108 4.47 -6.17 -8.19
C ALA A 108 3.99 -6.84 -6.89
N VAL A 109 2.67 -7.03 -6.72
CA VAL A 109 2.08 -7.70 -5.55
C VAL A 109 2.58 -9.15 -5.42
N ARG A 110 2.68 -9.88 -6.53
CA ARG A 110 3.21 -11.25 -6.54
C ARG A 110 4.68 -11.30 -6.10
N ALA A 111 5.51 -10.37 -6.57
CA ALA A 111 6.92 -10.30 -6.19
C ALA A 111 7.10 -10.03 -4.69
N ILE A 112 6.35 -9.09 -4.12
CA ILE A 112 6.42 -8.78 -2.69
C ILE A 112 5.84 -9.91 -1.83
N CYS A 113 4.75 -10.56 -2.25
CA CYS A 113 4.23 -11.76 -1.58
C CYS A 113 5.27 -12.88 -1.53
N THR A 114 6.02 -13.08 -2.63
CA THR A 114 7.10 -14.07 -2.70
C THR A 114 8.25 -13.70 -1.75
N PHE A 115 8.63 -12.44 -1.70
CA PHE A 115 9.64 -11.92 -0.77
C PHE A 115 9.25 -12.19 0.69
N ARG A 116 8.04 -11.79 1.08
CA ARG A 116 7.50 -12.02 2.43
C ARG A 116 7.47 -13.50 2.78
N ASN A 117 6.86 -14.34 1.94
CA ASN A 117 6.67 -15.75 2.25
C ASN A 117 8.01 -16.49 2.45
N ARG A 118 9.07 -16.07 1.75
CA ARG A 118 10.41 -16.63 1.92
C ARG A 118 11.05 -16.21 3.24
N ILE A 119 10.99 -14.92 3.58
CA ILE A 119 11.50 -14.43 4.88
C ILE A 119 10.79 -15.12 6.04
N ILE A 120 9.47 -15.21 5.97
CA ILE A 120 8.64 -15.75 7.04
C ILE A 120 8.86 -17.25 7.20
N ARG A 121 9.06 -17.97 6.09
CA ARG A 121 9.49 -19.37 6.12
C ARG A 121 10.80 -19.54 6.87
N ASP A 122 11.81 -18.73 6.57
CA ASP A 122 13.13 -18.84 7.20
C ASP A 122 13.08 -18.47 8.68
N VAL A 123 12.28 -17.45 9.05
CA VAL A 123 12.07 -17.08 10.45
C VAL A 123 11.35 -18.21 11.19
N ARG A 124 10.27 -18.79 10.62
CA ARG A 124 9.57 -19.95 11.21
C ARG A 124 10.51 -21.15 11.39
N SER A 125 11.34 -21.46 10.39
CA SER A 125 12.32 -22.55 10.46
C SER A 125 13.30 -22.33 11.61
N ARG A 126 13.93 -21.15 11.69
CA ARG A 126 14.91 -20.85 12.76
C ARG A 126 14.31 -20.89 14.15
N ILE A 127 13.06 -20.44 14.30
CA ILE A 127 12.34 -20.52 15.57
C ILE A 127 12.09 -21.99 15.92
N TYR A 128 11.65 -22.80 14.96
CA TYR A 128 11.42 -24.22 15.16
C TYR A 128 12.71 -24.97 15.53
N ASP A 129 13.80 -24.74 14.78
CA ASP A 129 15.11 -25.33 15.06
C ASP A 129 15.57 -24.96 16.48
N LYS A 130 15.39 -23.68 16.87
CA LYS A 130 15.75 -23.24 18.21
C LYS A 130 14.88 -23.86 19.30
N MET A 131 13.60 -24.10 19.03
CA MET A 131 12.72 -24.82 19.95
C MET A 131 13.19 -26.25 20.21
N LEU A 132 13.79 -26.92 19.21
CA LEU A 132 14.31 -28.28 19.37
C LEU A 132 15.64 -28.34 20.13
N GLU A 133 16.47 -27.30 20.06
CA GLU A 133 17.76 -27.23 20.76
C GLU A 133 17.64 -26.91 22.26
N LEU A 134 16.50 -26.37 22.71
CA LEU A 134 16.36 -25.88 24.07
C LEU A 134 16.21 -27.02 25.08
N PRO A 135 16.79 -26.88 26.30
CA PRO A 135 16.70 -27.92 27.32
C PRO A 135 15.27 -28.09 27.81
N LEU A 136 14.89 -29.31 28.24
CA LEU A 136 13.55 -29.62 28.77
C LEU A 136 13.05 -28.65 29.85
N ARG A 137 13.95 -28.08 30.65
CA ARG A 137 13.61 -27.04 31.63
C ARG A 137 12.91 -25.83 31.01
N TYR A 138 13.34 -25.39 29.82
CA TYR A 138 12.71 -24.29 29.09
C TYR A 138 11.27 -24.62 28.68
N HIS A 139 10.99 -25.90 28.38
CA HIS A 139 9.65 -26.36 28.03
C HIS A 139 8.74 -26.61 29.25
N ASN A 140 9.30 -26.66 30.45
CA ASN A 140 8.56 -26.76 31.70
C ASN A 140 8.22 -25.38 32.30
N ASP A 141 9.10 -24.38 32.11
CA ASP A 141 8.95 -23.02 32.64
C ASP A 141 8.13 -22.09 31.72
N GLU A 142 7.97 -22.41 30.42
CA GLU A 142 7.20 -21.61 29.46
C GLU A 142 5.94 -22.34 28.95
N ARG A 143 4.82 -21.63 28.98
CA ARG A 143 3.51 -22.14 28.57
C ARG A 143 3.59 -22.50 27.08
N LYS A 144 3.32 -23.76 26.72
CA LYS A 144 3.15 -24.20 25.31
C LYS A 144 2.33 -23.20 24.46
N GLY A 145 1.36 -22.51 25.06
CA GLY A 145 0.57 -21.45 24.42
C GLY A 145 1.35 -20.21 23.99
N ASN A 146 2.39 -19.80 24.72
CA ASN A 146 3.25 -18.67 24.34
C ASN A 146 4.06 -19.00 23.08
N LEU A 147 4.64 -20.21 23.02
CA LEU A 147 5.35 -20.70 21.83
C LEU A 147 4.42 -20.83 20.63
N LEU A 148 3.19 -21.31 20.85
CA LEU A 148 2.17 -21.39 19.81
C LEU A 148 1.80 -20.00 19.29
N SER A 149 1.55 -19.03 20.18
CA SER A 149 1.23 -17.64 19.82
C SER A 149 2.38 -16.95 19.08
N LEU A 150 3.63 -17.24 19.44
CA LEU A 150 4.80 -16.72 18.73
C LEU A 150 4.85 -17.17 17.27
N ILE A 151 4.53 -18.45 17.00
CA ILE A 151 4.56 -19.00 15.63
C ILE A 151 3.35 -18.53 14.80
N THR A 152 2.21 -18.27 15.43
CA THR A 152 0.97 -17.88 14.75
C THR A 152 0.78 -16.36 14.72
N ASN A 153 0.45 -15.75 15.86
CA ASN A 153 0.06 -14.34 15.98
C ASN A 153 1.23 -13.39 15.67
N ASP A 154 2.36 -13.57 16.34
CA ASP A 154 3.51 -12.67 16.16
C ASP A 154 4.07 -12.76 14.75
N MET A 155 4.04 -13.96 14.16
CA MET A 155 4.44 -14.17 12.77
C MET A 155 3.52 -13.47 11.78
N GLN A 156 2.21 -13.44 12.05
CA GLN A 156 1.25 -12.71 11.23
C GLN A 156 1.49 -11.19 11.32
N VAL A 157 1.81 -10.67 12.51
CA VAL A 157 2.21 -9.26 12.68
C VAL A 157 3.48 -8.97 11.87
N LEU A 158 4.45 -9.87 11.89
CA LEU A 158 5.67 -9.74 11.09
C LEU A 158 5.37 -9.78 9.57
N GLU A 159 4.49 -10.67 9.12
CA GLU A 159 4.03 -10.77 7.73
C GLU A 159 3.47 -9.44 7.21
N TYR A 160 2.54 -8.83 7.95
CA TYR A 160 1.96 -7.54 7.59
C TYR A 160 2.98 -6.41 7.67
N SER A 161 3.84 -6.42 8.69
CA SER A 161 4.88 -5.41 8.86
C SER A 161 5.82 -5.39 7.66
N VAL A 162 6.26 -6.55 7.16
CA VAL A 162 7.14 -6.65 5.98
C VAL A 162 6.45 -6.13 4.72
N MET A 163 5.17 -6.46 4.51
CA MET A 163 4.39 -5.99 3.37
C MET A 163 4.33 -4.46 3.34
N TYR A 164 3.82 -3.86 4.41
CA TYR A 164 3.60 -2.42 4.50
C TYR A 164 4.92 -1.65 4.43
N SER A 165 5.95 -2.21 5.05
CA SER A 165 7.29 -1.65 5.07
C SER A 165 7.88 -1.40 3.69
N ILE A 166 7.78 -2.41 2.81
CA ILE A 166 8.34 -2.31 1.46
C ILE A 166 7.48 -1.44 0.58
N GLU A 167 6.16 -1.54 0.72
CA GLU A 167 5.22 -0.68 0.00
C GLU A 167 5.51 0.81 0.30
N MET A 168 5.66 1.15 1.58
CA MET A 168 5.94 2.51 2.03
C MET A 168 7.30 3.05 1.60
N VAL A 169 8.35 2.22 1.51
CA VAL A 169 9.71 2.68 1.19
C VAL A 169 10.04 2.64 -0.29
N VAL A 170 9.41 1.74 -1.05
CA VAL A 170 9.70 1.56 -2.47
C VAL A 170 8.59 2.11 -3.34
N ARG A 171 7.35 1.63 -3.16
CA ARG A 171 6.24 1.98 -4.05
C ARG A 171 5.77 3.41 -3.87
N GLU A 172 5.50 3.83 -2.64
CA GLU A 172 4.93 5.16 -2.37
C GLU A 172 5.86 6.30 -2.83
N PRO A 173 7.18 6.28 -2.57
CA PRO A 173 8.07 7.35 -3.04
C PRO A 173 8.19 7.39 -4.56
N ILE A 174 8.27 6.23 -5.23
CA ILE A 174 8.30 6.16 -6.70
C ILE A 174 7.03 6.78 -7.28
N ALA A 175 5.86 6.41 -6.72
CA ALA A 175 4.59 6.96 -7.16
C ALA A 175 4.54 8.48 -6.95
N VAL A 176 4.84 8.96 -5.74
CA VAL A 176 4.83 10.38 -5.41
C VAL A 176 5.79 11.17 -6.31
N LEU A 177 7.01 10.70 -6.51
CA LEU A 177 8.01 11.39 -7.35
C LEU A 177 7.55 11.50 -8.81
N LEU A 178 7.02 10.40 -9.38
CA LEU A 178 6.55 10.40 -10.77
C LEU A 178 5.30 11.27 -10.93
N PHE A 179 4.31 11.15 -10.04
CA PHE A 179 3.10 11.98 -10.09
C PHE A 179 3.40 13.46 -9.88
N LEU A 180 4.16 13.80 -8.84
CA LEU A 180 4.53 15.19 -8.55
C LEU A 180 5.36 15.77 -9.70
N GLY A 181 6.31 15.01 -10.25
CA GLY A 181 7.08 15.38 -11.43
C GLY A 181 6.16 15.70 -12.61
N THR A 182 5.21 14.81 -12.94
CA THR A 182 4.24 15.05 -14.00
C THR A 182 3.36 16.27 -13.72
N MET A 183 2.87 16.45 -12.49
CA MET A 183 2.03 17.61 -12.13
C MET A 183 2.77 18.94 -12.31
N VAL A 184 4.01 19.04 -11.81
CA VAL A 184 4.87 20.22 -11.99
C VAL A 184 5.12 20.47 -13.47
N THR A 185 5.37 19.43 -14.27
CA THR A 185 5.54 19.61 -15.72
C THR A 185 4.27 20.09 -16.41
N LEU A 186 3.09 19.63 -16.00
CA LEU A 186 1.81 20.03 -16.61
C LEU A 186 1.45 21.48 -16.28
N SER A 187 1.34 21.79 -14.99
CA SER A 187 1.02 23.14 -14.50
C SER A 187 1.66 23.37 -13.13
N PRO A 188 2.77 24.14 -13.07
CA PRO A 188 3.41 24.49 -11.79
C PRO A 188 2.47 25.27 -10.85
N GLU A 189 1.63 26.15 -11.40
CA GLU A 189 0.72 26.99 -10.62
C GLU A 189 -0.35 26.17 -9.88
N LEU A 190 -1.05 25.29 -10.61
CA LEU A 190 -2.06 24.39 -10.00
C LEU A 190 -1.41 23.42 -9.00
N THR A 191 -0.20 22.96 -9.32
CA THR A 191 0.56 22.09 -8.41
C THR A 191 0.92 22.80 -7.12
N LEU A 192 1.34 24.07 -7.18
CA LEU A 192 1.65 24.87 -6.00
C LEU A 192 0.42 25.06 -5.11
N TRP A 193 -0.74 25.37 -5.70
CA TRP A 193 -2.01 25.43 -4.96
C TRP A 193 -2.34 24.10 -4.29
N SER A 194 -2.17 22.97 -4.98
CA SER A 194 -2.40 21.64 -4.39
C SER A 194 -1.43 21.34 -3.24
N LEU A 195 -0.17 21.76 -3.36
CA LEU A 195 0.87 21.55 -2.34
C LEU A 195 0.64 22.42 -1.10
N LEU A 196 0.05 23.61 -1.26
CA LEU A 196 -0.40 24.46 -0.13
C LEU A 196 -1.59 23.86 0.63
N LEU A 197 -2.47 23.12 -0.05
CA LEU A 197 -3.59 22.43 0.59
C LEU A 197 -3.16 21.17 1.37
N LEU A 198 -2.02 20.58 1.00
CA LEU A 198 -1.46 19.40 1.68
C LEU A 198 -1.17 19.61 3.18
N PRO A 199 -0.48 20.67 3.64
CA PRO A 199 -0.25 20.91 5.07
C PRO A 199 -1.55 21.21 5.82
N ILE A 200 -2.52 21.90 5.21
CA ILE A 200 -3.83 22.16 5.82
C ILE A 200 -4.57 20.83 6.07
N SER A 201 -4.61 19.98 5.04
CA SER A 201 -5.16 18.64 5.12
C SER A 201 -4.42 17.79 6.16
N GLY A 202 -3.08 17.84 6.15
CA GLY A 202 -2.22 17.14 7.09
C GLY A 202 -2.45 17.56 8.54
N LEU A 203 -2.66 18.85 8.81
CA LEU A 203 -2.98 19.38 10.14
C LEU A 203 -4.36 18.90 10.61
N LEU A 204 -5.37 18.95 9.73
CA LEU A 204 -6.73 18.52 10.04
C LEU A 204 -6.77 17.01 10.32
N ILE A 205 -6.22 16.21 9.41
CA ILE A 205 -6.08 14.76 9.56
C ILE A 205 -5.27 14.46 10.83
N GLY A 206 -4.15 15.15 11.05
CA GLY A 206 -3.31 14.96 12.24
C GLY A 206 -4.06 15.21 13.56
N ARG A 207 -4.89 16.25 13.63
CA ARG A 207 -5.76 16.51 14.79
C ARG A 207 -6.78 15.39 15.00
N ILE A 208 -7.44 14.95 13.92
CA ILE A 208 -8.42 13.85 13.96
C ILE A 208 -7.72 12.55 14.40
N SER A 209 -6.59 12.19 13.80
CA SER A 209 -5.82 10.98 14.14
C SER A 209 -5.36 11.01 15.60
N LYS A 210 -4.92 12.16 16.13
CA LYS A 210 -4.51 12.29 17.54
C LYS A 210 -5.70 12.12 18.49
N SER A 211 -6.85 12.70 18.15
CA SER A 211 -8.08 12.52 18.92
C SER A 211 -8.55 11.07 18.91
N LEU A 212 -8.59 10.45 17.73
CA LEU A 212 -8.99 9.07 17.54
C LEU A 212 -8.05 8.13 18.31
N LYS A 213 -6.73 8.31 18.19
CA LYS A 213 -5.75 7.51 18.93
C LYS A 213 -6.00 7.57 20.44
N ARG A 214 -6.24 8.75 21.01
CA ARG A 214 -6.55 8.91 22.44
C ARG A 214 -7.82 8.17 22.85
N ARG A 215 -8.88 8.24 22.04
CA ARG A 215 -10.15 7.52 22.31
C ARG A 215 -9.95 6.01 22.19
N SER A 216 -9.26 5.55 21.15
CA SER A 216 -8.93 4.13 20.95
C SER A 216 -8.12 3.56 22.12
N THR A 217 -7.16 4.31 22.66
CA THR A 217 -6.40 3.86 23.85
C THR A 217 -7.32 3.65 25.06
N ARG A 218 -8.25 4.58 25.34
CA ARG A 218 -9.22 4.41 26.43
C ARG A 218 -10.15 3.22 26.21
N VAL A 219 -10.59 3.00 24.97
CA VAL A 219 -11.40 1.81 24.62
C VAL A 219 -10.60 0.55 24.89
N GLN A 220 -9.33 0.52 24.51
CA GLN A 220 -8.45 -0.63 24.74
C GLN A 220 -8.21 -0.89 26.23
N GLU A 221 -8.02 0.16 27.05
CA GLU A 221 -7.95 0.06 28.50
C GLU A 221 -9.24 -0.51 29.10
N LYS A 222 -10.42 -0.03 28.66
CA LYS A 222 -11.70 -0.55 29.13
C LYS A 222 -11.98 -1.98 28.69
N SER A 223 -11.56 -2.37 27.49
CA SER A 223 -11.62 -3.77 27.05
C SER A 223 -10.73 -4.67 27.90
N ALA A 224 -9.54 -4.20 28.29
CA ALA A 224 -8.64 -4.92 29.20
C ALA A 224 -9.27 -5.07 30.60
N ASP A 225 -9.87 -4.01 31.15
CA ASP A 225 -10.60 -4.05 32.43
C ASP A 225 -11.74 -5.09 32.39
N LEU A 226 -12.52 -5.13 31.31
CA LEU A 226 -13.62 -6.09 31.14
C LEU A 226 -13.12 -7.53 31.05
N LEU A 227 -12.06 -7.76 30.27
CA LEU A 227 -11.44 -9.08 30.14
C LEU A 227 -10.91 -9.58 31.49
N ALA A 228 -10.24 -8.71 32.26
CA ALA A 228 -9.74 -9.04 33.59
C ALA A 228 -10.88 -9.45 34.55
N ARG A 229 -12.02 -8.75 34.53
CA ARG A 229 -13.20 -9.10 35.34
C ARG A 229 -13.78 -10.46 34.95
N VAL A 230 -13.85 -10.76 33.65
CA VAL A 230 -14.32 -12.06 33.18
C VAL A 230 -13.35 -13.16 33.63
N GLU A 231 -12.04 -12.95 33.52
CA GLU A 231 -11.01 -13.89 33.97
C GLU A 231 -11.08 -14.15 35.49
N GLU A 232 -11.23 -13.10 36.31
CA GLU A 232 -11.43 -13.20 37.77
C GLU A 232 -12.68 -14.03 38.08
N THR A 233 -13.78 -13.77 37.37
CA THR A 233 -15.06 -14.48 37.55
C THR A 233 -14.93 -15.95 37.18
N LEU A 234 -14.34 -16.27 36.02
CA LEU A 234 -14.14 -17.65 35.57
C LEU A 234 -13.21 -18.43 36.51
N THR A 235 -12.12 -17.82 36.97
CA THR A 235 -11.18 -18.43 37.91
C THR A 235 -11.85 -18.68 39.27
N GLY A 236 -12.68 -17.74 39.73
CA GLY A 236 -13.44 -17.83 40.99
C GLY A 236 -14.79 -18.52 40.90
N MET A 237 -15.16 -19.13 39.76
CA MET A 237 -16.53 -19.60 39.48
C MET A 237 -17.06 -20.58 40.54
N ARG A 238 -16.19 -21.44 41.08
CA ARG A 238 -16.55 -22.39 42.16
C ARG A 238 -17.00 -21.66 43.43
N VAL A 239 -16.33 -20.56 43.80
CA VAL A 239 -16.68 -19.73 44.95
C VAL A 239 -18.00 -19.00 44.68
N VAL A 240 -18.14 -18.40 43.48
CA VAL A 240 -19.38 -17.73 43.09
C VAL A 240 -20.57 -18.68 43.18
N LYS A 241 -20.43 -19.93 42.71
CA LYS A 241 -21.48 -20.96 42.82
C LYS A 241 -21.72 -21.45 44.24
N ALA A 242 -20.66 -21.65 45.04
CA ALA A 242 -20.80 -22.13 46.42
C ALA A 242 -21.55 -21.14 47.33
N PHE A 243 -21.45 -19.83 47.05
CA PHE A 243 -22.10 -18.78 47.83
C PHE A 243 -23.33 -18.15 47.14
N ASN A 244 -23.85 -18.74 46.05
CA ASN A 244 -24.96 -18.19 45.24
C ASN A 244 -24.76 -16.70 44.85
N GLY A 245 -23.51 -16.34 44.52
CA GLY A 245 -23.07 -14.97 44.25
C GLY A 245 -23.33 -14.45 42.83
N GLU A 246 -24.05 -15.20 41.97
CA GLU A 246 -24.20 -14.85 40.55
C GLU A 246 -24.91 -13.51 40.33
N ALA A 247 -25.90 -13.20 41.17
CA ALA A 247 -26.63 -11.93 41.09
C ALA A 247 -25.76 -10.72 41.46
N ALA A 248 -24.73 -10.91 42.29
CA ALA A 248 -23.77 -9.87 42.65
C ALA A 248 -22.77 -9.66 41.51
N MET A 249 -22.23 -10.74 40.93
CA MET A 249 -21.30 -10.65 39.79
C MET A 249 -21.97 -10.07 38.54
N LYS A 250 -23.24 -10.43 38.26
CA LYS A 250 -24.03 -9.83 37.18
C LYS A 250 -24.28 -8.33 37.35
N ARG A 251 -24.38 -7.84 38.59
CA ARG A 251 -24.54 -6.40 38.88
C ARG A 251 -23.23 -5.62 38.83
N ARG A 252 -22.10 -6.30 39.10
CA ARG A 252 -20.75 -5.70 39.08
C ARG A 252 -20.17 -5.59 37.66
N PHE A 253 -20.63 -6.43 36.73
CA PHE A 253 -20.28 -6.36 35.31
C PHE A 253 -21.04 -5.22 34.61
#